data_AF-A0A258ZAU9-F1
#
_entry.id   AF-A0A258ZAU9-F1
#
_cell.length_a   1.000
_cell.length_b   1.000
_cell.length_c   1.000
_cell.angle_alpha   90.00
_cell.angle_beta   90.00
_cell.angle_gamma   90.00
#
_symmetry.space_group_name_H-M   'P 1'
#
loop_
_entity.id
_entity.type
_entity.pdbx_description
1 polymer ?
#
loop_
_entity_poly.entity_id
_entity_poly.type
_entity_poly.pdbx_seq_one_letter_code
_entity_poly.pdbx_strand_id
1 'polypeptide(L)' 'MNSKLALIVILAGLAVIFVAQNATEVEIGLLFWTASMSAALLIFFTLMAGFLLGWSLHSYLAYRKSRDEYVYLE' A
#
# COMPACT_ATOMS: atom_id res chain seq x y z
N MET A 1 -33.69 19.36 -10.36
CA MET A 1 -32.69 19.20 -9.28
C MET A 1 -31.40 19.84 -9.72
N ASN A 2 -30.76 20.65 -8.88
CA ASN A 2 -29.47 21.25 -9.18
C ASN A 2 -28.44 20.10 -9.25
N SER A 3 -27.98 19.75 -10.45
CA SER A 3 -27.13 18.58 -10.72
C SER A 3 -25.84 18.59 -9.89
N LYS A 4 -25.35 19.77 -9.51
CA LYS A 4 -24.25 19.93 -8.54
C LYS A 4 -24.59 19.38 -7.15
N LEU A 5 -25.79 19.66 -6.65
CA LEU A 5 -26.29 19.17 -5.36
C LEU A 5 -26.47 17.64 -5.40
N ALA A 6 -27.00 17.10 -6.50
CA ALA A 6 -27.11 15.66 -6.68
C ALA A 6 -25.74 14.96 -6.68
N LEU A 7 -24.76 15.53 -7.39
CA LEU A 7 -23.39 15.04 -7.41
C LEU A 7 -22.76 15.04 -6.01
N ILE A 8 -22.91 16.13 -5.26
CA ILE A 8 -22.37 16.25 -3.89
C ILE A 8 -22.99 15.19 -2.98
N VAL A 9 -24.30 14.98 -3.04
CA VAL A 9 -24.99 13.96 -2.24
C VAL A 9 -24.51 12.55 -2.59
N ILE A 10 -24.33 12.26 -3.88
CA ILE A 10 -23.80 10.97 -4.34
C ILE A 10 -22.37 10.76 -3.81
N LEU A 11 -21.49 11.75 -3.98
CA LEU A 11 -20.10 11.65 -3.52
C LEU A 11 -20.01 11.52 -2.00
N ALA A 12 -20.81 12.28 -1.25
CA ALA A 12 -20.89 12.17 0.21
C ALA A 12 -21.36 10.78 0.64
N GLY A 13 -22.41 10.24 -0.02
CA GLY A 13 -22.90 8.89 0.24
C GLY A 13 -21.84 7.82 -0.03
N LEU A 14 -21.12 7.93 -1.16
CA LEU A 14 -20.02 7.03 -1.51
C LEU A 14 -18.88 7.09 -0.48
N ALA A 15 -18.53 8.28 0.00
CA ALA A 15 -17.51 8.45 1.03
C ALA A 15 -17.90 7.77 2.35
N VAL A 16 -19.16 7.93 2.78
CA VAL A 16 -19.68 7.25 3.99
C VAL A 16 -19.67 5.73 3.81
N ILE A 17 -20.13 5.22 2.67
CA ILE A 17 -20.12 3.78 2.36
C ILE A 17 -18.68 3.26 2.34
N PHE A 18 -17.75 3.98 1.73
CA PHE A 18 -16.34 3.62 1.72
C PHE A 18 -15.77 3.52 3.13
N VAL A 19 -15.99 4.52 3.98
CA VAL A 19 -15.53 4.49 5.37
C VAL A 19 -16.20 3.35 6.14
N ALA A 20 -17.51 3.16 6.03
CA ALA A 20 -18.22 2.12 6.76
C ALA A 20 -17.79 0.70 6.34
N GLN A 21 -17.59 0.45 5.05
CA GLN A 21 -17.07 -0.85 4.57
C GLN A 21 -15.63 -1.06 5.02
N ASN A 22 -14.80 -0.02 4.96
CA ASN A 22 -13.39 -0.08 5.36
C ASN A 22 -13.18 0.15 6.87
N ALA A 23 -14.23 0.34 7.66
CA ALA A 23 -14.17 0.38 9.13
C ALA A 23 -14.13 -1.02 9.73
N THR A 24 -14.29 -2.06 8.91
CA THR A 24 -14.14 -3.45 9.34
C THR A 24 -12.69 -3.66 9.80
N GLU A 25 -12.54 -3.81 11.11
CA GLU A 25 -11.28 -4.12 11.76
C GLU A 25 -10.93 -5.59 11.51
N VAL A 26 -9.73 -5.81 11.00
CA VAL A 26 -9.16 -7.14 10.73
C VAL A 26 -8.05 -7.37 11.73
N GLU A 27 -8.13 -8.50 12.44
CA GLU A 27 -7.07 -8.97 13.30
C GLU A 27 -6.03 -9.74 12.49
N ILE A 28 -4.76 -9.38 12.67
CA ILE A 28 -3.63 -9.98 11.97
C ILE A 28 -2.70 -10.58 13.02
N GLY A 29 -2.46 -11.88 12.89
CA GLY A 29 -1.44 -12.59 13.67
C GLY A 29 -0.15 -12.76 12.86
N LEU A 30 0.94 -12.18 13.34
CA LEU A 30 2.30 -12.32 12.80
C LEU A 30 3.19 -13.05 13.81
N LEU A 31 3.45 -14.35 13.58
CA LEU A 31 4.25 -15.22 14.46
C LEU A 31 3.75 -15.20 15.92
N PHE A 32 4.25 -14.27 16.73
CA PHE A 32 3.90 -14.09 18.15
C PHE A 32 3.16 -12.77 18.44
N TRP A 33 2.95 -11.94 17.42
CA TRP A 33 2.39 -10.59 17.55
C TRP A 33 1.00 -10.57 16.95
N THR A 34 0.06 -9.93 17.64
CA THR A 34 -1.26 -9.64 17.11
C THR A 34 -1.44 -8.14 16.97
N ALA A 35 -2.10 -7.72 15.91
CA ALA A 35 -2.43 -6.33 15.66
C ALA A 35 -3.80 -6.25 15.01
N SER A 36 -4.59 -5.25 15.39
CA SER A 36 -5.89 -4.97 14.78
C SER A 36 -5.80 -3.65 14.01
N MET A 37 -6.28 -3.67 12.75
CA MET A 37 -6.34 -2.48 11.91
C MET A 37 -7.43 -2.64 10.86
N SER A 38 -7.83 -1.55 10.20
CA SER A 38 -8.75 -1.68 9.08
C SER A 38 -8.14 -2.47 7.91
N ALA A 39 -8.97 -3.21 7.19
CA ALA A 39 -8.57 -3.93 5.98
C ALA A 39 -7.88 -3.02 4.95
N ALA A 40 -8.34 -1.77 4.81
CA ALA A 40 -7.73 -0.79 3.92
C ALA A 40 -6.28 -0.47 4.29
N LEU A 41 -6.02 -0.25 5.59
CA LEU A 41 -4.67 0.02 6.08
C LEU A 41 -3.77 -1.20 5.88
N LEU A 42 -4.28 -2.41 6.14
CA LEU A 42 -3.55 -3.65 5.89
C LEU A 42 -3.12 -3.76 4.43
N ILE A 43 -4.05 -3.57 3.49
CA ILE A 43 -3.77 -3.63 2.05
C ILE A 43 -2.74 -2.57 1.66
N PHE A 44 -2.92 -1.33 2.13
CA PHE A 44 -2.02 -0.22 1.83
C PHE A 44 -0.59 -0.49 2.32
N PHE A 45 -0.42 -0.88 3.58
CA PHE A 45 0.90 -1.15 4.14
C PHE A 45 1.56 -2.38 3.51
N THR A 46 0.79 -3.41 3.19
CA THR A 46 1.32 -4.61 2.51
C THR A 46 1.85 -4.25 1.12
N LEU A 47 1.10 -3.47 0.34
CA LEU A 47 1.54 -3.01 -0.98
C LEU A 47 2.77 -2.10 -0.88
N MET A 48 2.75 -1.14 0.06
CA MET A 48 3.88 -0.24 0.31
C MET A 48 5.14 -1.02 0.67
N ALA A 49 5.05 -1.97 1.60
CA ALA A 49 6.17 -2.80 2.00
C ALA A 49 6.72 -3.63 0.83
N GLY A 50 5.84 -4.29 0.07
CA GLY A 50 6.24 -5.04 -1.12
C GLY A 50 6.94 -4.18 -2.18
N PHE A 51 6.41 -2.97 -2.44
CA PHE A 51 6.99 -2.03 -3.37
C PHE A 51 8.38 -1.56 -2.92
N LEU A 52 8.51 -1.13 -1.66
CA LEU A 52 9.78 -0.66 -1.10
C LEU A 52 10.85 -1.76 -1.08
N LEU A 53 10.47 -2.99 -0.68
CA LEU A 53 11.38 -4.14 -0.67
C LEU A 53 11.82 -4.52 -2.08
N GLY A 54 10.88 -4.59 -3.03
CA GLY A 54 11.17 -4.89 -4.43
C GLY A 54 12.08 -3.84 -5.07
N TRP A 55 11.78 -2.57 -4.84
CA TRP A 55 12.61 -1.46 -5.31
C TRP A 55 14.02 -1.52 -4.73
N SER A 56 14.13 -1.67 -3.41
CA SER A 56 15.42 -1.72 -2.71
C SER A 56 16.26 -2.92 -3.17
N LEU A 57 15.65 -4.09 -3.34
CA LEU A 57 16.32 -5.28 -3.85
C LEU A 57 16.80 -5.08 -5.28
N HIS A 58 15.95 -4.52 -6.15
CA HIS A 58 16.33 -4.21 -7.53
C HIS A 58 17.50 -3.22 -7.59
N SER A 59 17.44 -2.13 -6.82
CA SER A 59 18.53 -1.16 -6.71
C SER A 59 19.83 -1.79 -6.21
N TYR A 60 19.76 -2.66 -5.21
CA TYR A 60 20.93 -3.36 -4.69
C TYR A 60 21.56 -4.32 -5.72
N LEU A 61 20.74 -5.10 -6.43
CA LEU A 61 21.22 -6.01 -7.47
C LEU A 61 21.79 -5.26 -8.67
N ALA A 62 21.17 -4.16 -9.08
CA ALA A 62 21.67 -3.29 -10.13
C ALA A 62 23.04 -2.67 -9.74
N TYR A 63 23.16 -2.16 -8.51
CA TYR A 63 24.41 -1.65 -7.99
C TYR A 63 25.52 -2.70 -7.99
N ARG A 64 25.24 -3.93 -7.52
CA ARG A 64 26.22 -5.03 -7.53
C ARG A 64 26.70 -5.35 -8.93
N LYS A 65 25.79 -5.45 -9.91
CA LYS A 65 26.13 -5.74 -11.30
C LYS A 65 27.06 -4.68 -11.88
N SER A 66 26.77 -3.39 -11.68
CA SER A 66 27.64 -2.32 -12.14
C SER A 66 29.01 -2.40 -11.49
N ARG A 67 29.08 -2.72 -10.20
CA ARG A 67 30.35 -2.81 -9.47
C ARG A 67 31.20 -4.00 -9.91
N ASP A 68 30.60 -5.12 -10.29
CA ASP A 68 31.32 -6.27 -10.84
C ASP A 68 31.90 -5.94 -12.22
N GLU A 69 31.17 -5.19 -13.05
CA GLU A 69 31.61 -4.79 -14.40
C GLU A 69 32.84 -3.85 -14.38
N TYR A 70 32.94 -2.95 -13.39
CA TYR A 70 34.14 -2.12 -13.21
C TYR A 70 35.39 -2.92 -12.83
N VAL A 71 35.25 -4.01 -12.05
CA VAL A 71 36.39 -4.83 -11.61
C VAL A 71 37.03 -5.62 -12.77
N TYR A 72 36.31 -5.89 -13.85
CA TYR A 72 36.83 -6.58 -15.04
C TYR A 72 37.46 -5.65 -16.09
N LEU A 73 37.36 -4.33 -15.91
CA LEU A 73 37.88 -3.32 -16.84
C LEU A 73 39.18 -2.65 -16.36
N GLU A 74 39.63 -2.94 -15.14
CA GLU A 74 40.96 -2.61 -14.59
C GLU A 74 41.95 -3.77 -14.76
#